data_AF-A0A074RMA5-F1
#
_entry.id   AF-A0A074RMA5-F1
#
_cell.length_a   1.000
_cell.length_b   1.000
_cell.length_c   1.000
_cell.angle_alpha   90.00
_cell.angle_beta   90.00
_cell.angle_gamma   90.00
#
_symmetry.space_group_name_H-M   'P 1'
#
loop_
_entity.id
_entity.type
_entity.pdbx_description
1 polymer ?
#
loop_
_entity_poly.entity_id
_entity_poly.type
_entity_poly.pdbx_seq_one_letter_code
_entity_poly.pdbx_strand_id
1 'polypeptide(L)'
;MYFTFLTVDIVPGYVRLRKALPSFLHLVGADSTLYSEHPNGNLFVSLPRTLGVPRNELKRFLMYDTATALVLGIPPLVEYGYDGECHPASHGLEWIHGTPLTLVQAIAQVNSWRAGSRVPLNDWRVLEGRVLAWEPGPIVPDDENPGTGDVARLAVQESWRHAVLIYIYMGMWSFIS
;
A
#
# COMPACT_ATOMS: atom_id res chain seq x y z
N MET A 1 14.15 -0.84 -14.97
CA MET A 1 12.82 -0.20 -14.92
C MET A 1 12.44 0.37 -13.54
N TYR A 2 13.35 0.38 -12.55
CA TYR A 2 13.13 0.91 -11.19
C TYR A 2 13.34 2.44 -11.13
N PHE A 3 14.47 2.91 -11.65
CA PHE A 3 14.76 4.35 -11.69
C PHE A 3 13.82 5.14 -12.59
N THR A 4 13.32 4.53 -13.66
CA THR A 4 12.55 5.25 -14.67
C THR A 4 11.16 5.69 -14.21
N PHE A 5 10.64 5.21 -13.09
CA PHE A 5 9.38 5.73 -12.52
C PHE A 5 9.63 6.87 -11.53
N LEU A 6 10.73 6.79 -10.77
CA LEU A 6 11.18 7.86 -9.86
C LEU A 6 11.76 9.08 -10.61
N THR A 7 12.32 8.89 -11.80
CA THR A 7 12.92 9.97 -12.61
C THR A 7 11.96 10.60 -13.61
N VAL A 8 10.72 10.14 -13.69
CA VAL A 8 9.74 10.58 -14.69
C VAL A 8 8.65 11.36 -13.97
N ASP A 9 8.27 12.49 -14.56
CA ASP A 9 7.17 13.33 -14.07
C ASP A 9 5.91 12.47 -13.81
N ILE A 10 5.09 12.90 -12.84
CA ILE A 10 3.98 12.12 -12.29
C ILE A 10 3.01 11.66 -13.40
N VAL A 11 2.81 12.49 -14.42
CA VAL A 11 1.92 12.19 -15.57
C VAL A 11 2.46 11.02 -16.43
N PRO A 12 3.66 11.06 -17.01
CA PRO A 12 4.22 9.93 -17.75
C PRO A 12 4.46 8.69 -16.88
N GLY A 13 4.70 8.84 -15.57
CA GLY A 13 4.70 7.74 -14.60
C GLY A 13 3.34 7.04 -14.56
N TYR A 14 2.27 7.80 -14.32
CA TYR A 14 0.90 7.27 -14.29
C TYR A 14 0.48 6.58 -15.60
N VAL A 15 0.86 7.13 -16.76
CA VAL A 15 0.60 6.49 -18.06
C VAL A 15 1.27 5.12 -18.16
N ARG A 16 2.51 4.97 -17.66
CA ARG A 16 3.19 3.67 -17.64
C ARG A 16 2.52 2.70 -16.69
N LEU A 17 2.07 3.17 -15.52
CA LEU A 17 1.35 2.33 -14.58
C LEU A 17 0.06 1.79 -15.20
N ARG A 18 -0.72 2.63 -15.87
CA ARG A 18 -1.92 2.22 -16.63
C ARG A 18 -1.60 1.17 -17.70
N LYS A 19 -0.47 1.30 -18.39
CA LYS A 19 -0.03 0.31 -19.40
C LYS A 19 0.40 -1.02 -18.77
N ALA A 20 0.83 -1.04 -17.52
CA ALA A 20 1.19 -2.26 -16.81
C ALA A 20 -0.02 -3.02 -16.23
N LEU A 21 -1.18 -2.38 -16.14
CA LEU A 21 -2.39 -2.96 -15.54
C LEU A 21 -2.81 -4.31 -16.16
N PRO A 22 -2.85 -4.50 -17.49
CA PRO A 22 -3.25 -5.79 -18.07
C PRO A 22 -2.30 -6.93 -17.67
N SER A 23 -1.00 -6.68 -17.64
CA SER A 23 -0.01 -7.66 -17.19
C SER A 23 -0.17 -8.01 -15.72
N PHE A 24 -0.44 -7.01 -14.88
CA PHE A 24 -0.75 -7.22 -13.47
C PHE A 24 -1.99 -8.11 -13.29
N LEU A 25 -3.10 -7.79 -13.97
CA LEU A 25 -4.33 -8.57 -13.90
C LEU A 25 -4.15 -10.00 -14.42
N HIS A 26 -3.35 -10.19 -15.46
CA HIS A 26 -3.00 -11.53 -15.94
C HIS A 26 -2.22 -12.34 -14.89
N LEU A 27 -1.26 -11.73 -14.21
CA LEU A 27 -0.47 -12.39 -13.16
C LEU A 27 -1.31 -12.75 -11.93
N VAL A 28 -2.28 -11.89 -11.57
CA VAL A 28 -3.24 -12.15 -10.49
C VAL A 28 -4.23 -13.23 -10.91
N GLY A 29 -4.80 -13.16 -12.11
CA GLY A 29 -5.76 -14.15 -12.63
C GLY A 29 -5.17 -15.55 -12.80
N ALA A 30 -3.85 -15.66 -12.96
CA ALA A 30 -3.14 -16.94 -12.99
C ALA A 30 -3.04 -17.64 -11.62
N ASP A 31 -3.37 -16.96 -10.52
CA ASP A 31 -3.31 -17.49 -9.16
C ASP A 31 -4.61 -17.19 -8.41
N SER A 32 -5.46 -18.21 -8.27
CA SER A 32 -6.78 -18.10 -7.64
C SER A 32 -6.74 -17.71 -6.16
N THR A 33 -5.57 -17.78 -5.52
CA THR A 33 -5.42 -17.35 -4.12
C THR A 33 -5.37 -15.83 -3.99
N LEU A 34 -5.03 -15.11 -5.07
CA LEU A 34 -4.77 -13.66 -5.07
C LEU A 34 -6.00 -12.80 -5.32
N TYR A 35 -7.12 -13.39 -5.69
CA TYR A 35 -8.37 -12.69 -5.84
C TYR A 35 -9.47 -13.40 -5.05
N SER A 36 -10.49 -12.64 -4.65
CA SER A 36 -11.66 -13.16 -3.97
C SER A 36 -12.90 -12.59 -4.65
N GLU A 37 -13.98 -13.35 -4.64
CA GLU A 37 -15.28 -12.90 -5.11
C GLU A 37 -16.15 -12.54 -3.90
N HIS A 38 -16.73 -11.34 -3.91
CA HIS A 38 -17.65 -10.93 -2.88
C HIS A 38 -19.05 -11.52 -3.14
N PRO A 39 -19.92 -11.72 -2.14
CA PRO A 39 -21.29 -12.23 -2.32
C PRO A 39 -22.18 -11.49 -3.34
N ASN A 40 -21.77 -10.29 -3.77
CA ASN A 40 -22.46 -9.50 -4.81
C ASN A 40 -21.93 -9.77 -6.24
N GLY A 41 -21.03 -10.74 -6.41
CA GLY A 41 -20.44 -11.13 -7.70
C GLY A 41 -19.25 -10.29 -8.15
N ASN A 42 -18.77 -9.34 -7.34
CA ASN A 42 -17.61 -8.52 -7.68
C ASN A 42 -16.30 -9.23 -7.32
N LEU A 43 -15.39 -9.31 -8.30
CA LEU A 43 -14.04 -9.82 -8.13
C LEU A 43 -13.09 -8.71 -7.69
N PHE A 44 -12.30 -8.95 -6.66
CA PHE A 44 -11.30 -7.99 -6.19
C PHE A 44 -9.97 -8.68 -5.91
N VAL A 45 -8.89 -7.91 -5.98
CA VAL A 45 -7.53 -8.42 -5.72
C VAL A 45 -7.25 -8.35 -4.23
N SER A 46 -6.92 -9.48 -3.59
CA SER A 46 -6.57 -9.51 -2.17
C SER A 46 -5.20 -8.86 -1.96
N LEU A 47 -5.21 -7.66 -1.38
CA LEU A 47 -4.02 -6.88 -1.08
C LEU A 47 -3.06 -7.58 -0.11
N PRO A 48 -3.49 -8.10 1.06
CA PRO A 48 -2.56 -8.77 1.98
C PRO A 48 -1.93 -10.02 1.37
N ARG A 49 -2.66 -10.80 0.57
CA ARG A 49 -2.14 -12.00 -0.11
C ARG A 49 -1.17 -11.63 -1.24
N THR A 50 -1.51 -10.60 -2.02
CA THR A 50 -0.64 -10.09 -3.11
C THR A 50 0.67 -9.51 -2.58
N LEU A 51 0.65 -8.93 -1.39
CA LEU A 51 1.87 -8.49 -0.68
C LEU A 51 2.65 -9.66 -0.07
N GLY A 52 1.98 -10.77 0.27
CA GLY A 52 2.61 -11.97 0.82
C GLY A 52 3.40 -12.78 -0.20
N VAL A 53 3.04 -12.75 -1.49
CA VAL A 53 3.69 -13.60 -2.50
C VAL A 53 5.12 -13.16 -2.85
N PRO A 54 6.03 -14.09 -3.20
CA PRO A 54 7.40 -13.78 -3.60
C PRO A 54 7.50 -13.22 -5.03
N ARG A 55 6.47 -12.52 -5.53
CA ARG A 55 6.44 -11.90 -6.86
C ARG A 55 6.62 -10.38 -6.76
N ASN A 56 7.84 -9.92 -7.00
CA ASN A 56 8.20 -8.50 -6.90
C ASN A 56 7.42 -7.60 -7.85
N GLU A 57 6.96 -8.11 -9.00
CA GLU A 57 6.18 -7.34 -9.98
C GLU A 57 4.81 -6.94 -9.45
N LEU A 58 4.11 -7.87 -8.79
CA LEU A 58 2.81 -7.64 -8.16
C LEU A 58 2.92 -6.62 -7.03
N LYS A 59 3.91 -6.82 -6.17
CA LYS A 59 4.26 -5.91 -5.07
C LYS A 59 4.54 -4.49 -5.57
N ARG A 60 5.37 -4.35 -6.61
CA ARG A 60 5.70 -3.05 -7.21
C ARG A 60 4.49 -2.34 -7.78
N PHE A 61 3.67 -3.07 -8.55
CA PHE A 61 2.46 -2.49 -9.13
C PHE A 61 1.56 -1.92 -8.04
N LEU A 62 1.33 -2.71 -6.98
CA LEU A 62 0.47 -2.32 -5.85
C LEU A 62 1.01 -1.08 -5.11
N MET A 63 2.31 -1.03 -4.85
CA MET A 63 2.95 0.14 -4.24
C MET A 63 2.77 1.39 -5.12
N TYR A 64 2.99 1.27 -6.43
CA TYR A 64 2.84 2.40 -7.34
C TYR A 64 1.38 2.84 -7.49
N ASP A 65 0.43 1.90 -7.56
CA ASP A 65 -0.99 2.23 -7.62
C ASP A 65 -1.45 2.95 -6.34
N THR A 66 -1.04 2.43 -5.18
CA THR A 66 -1.34 3.05 -3.88
C THR A 66 -0.72 4.44 -3.74
N ALA A 67 0.57 4.58 -4.08
CA ALA A 67 1.28 5.85 -3.99
C ALA A 67 0.74 6.88 -4.99
N THR A 68 0.43 6.46 -6.21
CA THR A 68 -0.10 7.37 -7.24
C THR A 68 -1.50 7.84 -6.87
N ALA A 69 -2.37 6.94 -6.37
CA ALA A 69 -3.69 7.31 -5.86
C ALA A 69 -3.61 8.29 -4.68
N LEU A 70 -2.67 8.08 -3.76
CA LEU A 70 -2.42 9.01 -2.65
C LEU A 70 -1.97 10.39 -3.15
N VAL A 71 -0.93 10.44 -4.00
CA VAL A 71 -0.29 11.70 -4.43
C VAL A 71 -1.19 12.51 -5.36
N LEU A 72 -1.89 11.84 -6.28
CA LEU A 72 -2.75 12.50 -7.26
C LEU A 72 -4.19 12.69 -6.78
N GLY A 73 -4.58 12.06 -5.68
CA GLY A 73 -5.97 12.07 -5.21
C GLY A 73 -6.95 11.41 -6.19
N ILE A 74 -6.47 10.47 -7.02
CA ILE A 74 -7.28 9.73 -7.98
C ILE A 74 -7.62 8.34 -7.46
N PRO A 75 -8.69 7.69 -7.96
CA PRO A 75 -8.97 6.30 -7.65
C PRO A 75 -7.81 5.37 -8.03
N PRO A 76 -7.53 4.33 -7.22
CA PRO A 76 -6.60 3.27 -7.61
C PRO A 76 -7.08 2.57 -8.88
N LEU A 77 -6.15 2.07 -9.69
CA LEU A 77 -6.46 1.36 -10.94
C LEU A 77 -7.07 -0.02 -10.69
N VAL A 78 -6.83 -0.60 -9.52
CA VAL A 78 -7.32 -1.93 -9.13
C VAL A 78 -8.21 -1.80 -7.90
N GLU A 79 -9.31 -2.55 -7.89
CA GLU A 79 -10.13 -2.70 -6.70
C GLU A 79 -9.51 -3.76 -5.78
N TYR A 80 -9.07 -3.31 -4.61
CA TYR A 80 -8.37 -4.13 -3.63
C TYR A 80 -9.30 -4.58 -2.50
N GLY A 81 -9.16 -5.83 -2.10
CA GLY A 81 -9.70 -6.36 -0.85
C GLY A 81 -8.67 -6.40 0.24
N TYR A 82 -9.13 -6.18 1.47
CA TYR A 82 -8.28 -6.03 2.64
C TYR A 82 -8.55 -7.10 3.70
N ASP A 83 -9.25 -8.15 3.29
CA ASP A 83 -9.53 -9.34 4.07
C ASP A 83 -8.28 -10.23 4.16
N GLY A 84 -7.91 -10.60 5.38
CA GLY A 84 -6.82 -11.52 5.67
C GLY A 84 -5.57 -10.86 6.27
N GLU A 85 -4.73 -11.70 6.86
CA GLU A 85 -3.49 -11.28 7.50
C GLU A 85 -2.36 -11.21 6.49
N CYS A 86 -1.47 -10.22 6.64
CA CYS A 86 -0.29 -10.14 5.82
C CYS A 86 0.79 -11.09 6.35
N HIS A 87 1.40 -11.88 5.47
CA HIS A 87 2.44 -12.81 5.88
C HIS A 87 3.69 -12.03 6.34
N PRO A 88 4.34 -12.37 7.46
CA PRO A 88 5.54 -11.67 7.93
C PRO A 88 6.72 -11.75 6.93
N ALA A 89 6.72 -12.71 6.00
CA ALA A 89 7.70 -12.72 4.89
C ALA A 89 7.57 -11.51 3.92
N SER A 90 6.53 -10.68 4.04
CA SER A 90 6.30 -9.49 3.22
C SER A 90 7.12 -8.25 3.65
N HIS A 91 7.79 -8.29 4.81
CA HIS A 91 8.65 -7.21 5.33
C HIS A 91 9.85 -6.87 4.42
N GLY A 92 10.16 -7.70 3.42
CA GLY A 92 11.23 -7.40 2.43
C GLY A 92 10.98 -6.14 1.59
N LEU A 93 9.74 -5.64 1.50
CA LEU A 93 9.42 -4.37 0.84
C LEU A 93 9.74 -3.14 1.70
N GLU A 94 9.69 -3.28 3.03
CA GLU A 94 10.03 -2.20 3.97
C GLU A 94 11.49 -1.78 3.80
N TRP A 95 12.35 -2.73 3.38
CA TRP A 95 13.77 -2.51 3.11
C TRP A 95 14.05 -1.69 1.84
N ILE A 96 13.19 -1.71 0.82
CA ILE A 96 13.46 -1.03 -0.46
C ILE A 96 12.93 0.41 -0.45
N HIS A 97 11.84 0.68 0.28
CA HIS A 97 11.15 1.96 0.25
C HIS A 97 11.12 2.70 1.60
N GLY A 98 11.53 2.07 2.70
CA GLY A 98 11.47 2.64 4.04
C GLY A 98 10.05 2.86 4.57
N THR A 99 9.02 2.49 3.80
CA THR A 99 7.61 2.62 4.17
C THR A 99 7.12 1.31 4.81
N PRO A 100 6.68 1.34 6.08
CA PRO A 100 6.12 0.17 6.74
C PRO A 100 4.89 -0.35 6.03
N LEU A 101 4.77 -1.68 5.89
CA LEU A 101 3.72 -2.29 5.08
C LEU A 101 2.33 -1.99 5.63
N THR A 102 2.19 -2.03 6.96
CA THR A 102 0.96 -1.69 7.68
C THR A 102 0.44 -0.30 7.29
N LEU A 103 1.35 0.67 7.11
CA LEU A 103 0.99 2.03 6.72
C LEU A 103 0.53 2.10 5.26
N VAL A 104 1.16 1.34 4.36
CA VAL A 104 0.70 1.22 2.96
C VAL A 104 -0.70 0.62 2.89
N GLN A 105 -0.99 -0.40 3.69
CA GLN A 105 -2.33 -1.01 3.74
C GLN A 105 -3.39 -0.02 4.19
N ALA A 106 -3.08 0.81 5.21
CA ALA A 106 -3.96 1.86 5.66
C ALA A 106 -4.21 2.92 4.57
N ILE A 107 -3.15 3.40 3.90
CA ILE A 107 -3.27 4.34 2.78
C ILE A 107 -4.15 3.75 1.67
N ALA A 108 -3.91 2.50 1.29
CA ALA A 108 -4.68 1.84 0.24
C ALA A 108 -6.16 1.79 0.61
N GLN A 109 -6.52 1.47 1.86
CA GLN A 109 -7.94 1.48 2.29
C GLN A 109 -8.57 2.87 2.22
N VAL A 110 -7.84 3.91 2.64
CA VAL A 110 -8.33 5.29 2.52
C VAL A 110 -8.51 5.69 1.05
N ASN A 111 -7.63 5.26 0.15
CA ASN A 111 -7.81 5.47 -1.30
C ASN A 111 -9.09 4.80 -1.81
N SER A 112 -9.34 3.57 -1.40
CA SER A 112 -10.55 2.81 -1.77
C SER A 112 -11.82 3.45 -1.21
N TRP A 113 -11.78 3.97 0.02
CA TRP A 113 -12.86 4.79 0.58
C TRP A 113 -13.17 5.99 -0.31
N ARG A 114 -12.15 6.79 -0.63
CA ARG A 114 -12.30 8.02 -1.45
C ARG A 114 -12.78 7.72 -2.87
N ALA A 115 -12.49 6.54 -3.39
CA ALA A 115 -12.96 6.08 -4.69
C ALA A 115 -14.40 5.54 -4.69
N GLY A 116 -15.06 5.44 -3.53
CA GLY A 116 -16.39 4.81 -3.43
C GLY A 116 -16.35 3.31 -3.68
N SER A 117 -15.33 2.62 -3.16
CA SER A 117 -15.14 1.17 -3.34
C SER A 117 -16.38 0.37 -2.98
N ARG A 118 -16.57 -0.74 -3.70
CA ARG A 118 -17.69 -1.68 -3.53
C ARG A 118 -17.34 -2.84 -2.59
N VAL A 119 -16.11 -2.87 -2.09
CA VAL A 119 -15.60 -3.89 -1.17
C VAL A 119 -15.83 -3.43 0.27
N PRO A 120 -16.10 -4.33 1.23
CA PRO A 120 -16.14 -3.97 2.65
C PRO A 120 -14.78 -3.42 3.08
N LEU A 121 -14.80 -2.23 3.65
CA LEU A 121 -13.62 -1.58 4.20
C LEU A 121 -13.74 -1.52 5.72
N ASN A 122 -12.60 -1.44 6.40
CA ASN A 122 -12.62 -1.30 7.86
C ASN A 122 -13.27 0.04 8.27
N ASP A 123 -13.61 0.20 9.53
CA ASP A 123 -13.96 1.53 10.08
C ASP A 123 -12.67 2.38 10.19
N TRP A 124 -12.79 3.70 10.07
CA TRP A 124 -11.69 4.63 10.30
C TRP A 124 -11.03 4.46 11.67
N ARG A 125 -11.80 4.13 12.71
CA ARG A 125 -11.29 3.84 14.07
C ARG A 125 -10.43 2.58 14.11
N VAL A 126 -10.79 1.57 13.30
CA VAL A 126 -10.00 0.34 13.20
C VAL A 126 -8.69 0.62 12.49
N LEU A 127 -8.69 1.44 11.43
CA LEU A 127 -7.45 1.84 10.77
C LEU A 127 -6.57 2.71 11.66
N GLU A 128 -7.15 3.70 12.33
CA GLU A 128 -6.45 4.53 13.31
C GLU A 128 -5.80 3.66 14.39
N GLY A 129 -6.56 2.75 15.00
CA GLY A 129 -6.03 1.82 16.00
C GLY A 129 -4.87 0.97 15.49
N ARG A 130 -4.93 0.47 14.25
CA ARG A 130 -3.82 -0.28 13.63
C ARG A 130 -2.57 0.59 13.41
N VAL A 131 -2.75 1.85 13.00
CA VAL A 131 -1.63 2.78 12.77
C VAL A 131 -1.01 3.23 14.09
N LEU A 132 -1.80 3.40 15.15
CA LEU A 132 -1.32 3.75 16.48
C LEU A 132 -0.64 2.59 17.20
N ALA A 133 -1.11 1.35 16.98
CA ALA A 133 -0.50 0.14 17.53
C ALA A 133 0.71 -0.34 16.72
N TRP A 134 0.99 0.25 15.56
CA TRP A 134 2.18 -0.06 14.79
C TRP A 134 3.42 0.48 15.51
N GLU A 135 4.42 -0.38 15.66
CA GLU A 135 5.73 -0.03 16.20
C GLU A 135 6.82 -0.25 15.13
N PRO A 136 7.88 0.59 15.12
CA PRO A 136 9.06 0.37 14.30
C PRO A 136 9.65 -1.03 14.57
N GLY A 137 9.84 -1.81 13.51
CA GLY A 137 10.45 -3.14 13.62
C GLY A 137 11.90 -3.10 14.13
N PRO A 138 12.41 -4.19 14.73
CA PRO A 138 13.76 -4.22 15.28
C PRO A 138 14.80 -3.95 14.18
N ILE A 139 15.58 -2.92 14.44
CA ILE A 139 16.72 -2.50 13.64
C ILE A 139 17.78 -3.60 13.73
N VAL A 140 18.11 -4.24 12.60
CA VAL A 140 19.37 -4.98 12.48
C VAL A 140 20.48 -3.92 12.45
N PRO A 141 21.38 -3.87 13.45
CA PRO A 141 22.44 -2.88 13.47
C PRO A 141 23.33 -3.09 12.25
N ASP A 142 23.54 -2.02 11.49
CA ASP A 142 24.53 -1.97 10.44
C ASP A 142 25.90 -1.79 11.13
N ASP A 143 26.78 -2.79 11.04
CA ASP A 143 28.07 -2.84 11.75
C ASP A 143 29.00 -1.65 11.41
N GLU A 144 28.69 -0.89 10.34
CA GLU A 144 29.53 0.21 9.85
C GLU A 144 29.16 1.60 10.42
N ASN A 145 27.93 1.84 10.94
CA ASN A 145 27.58 3.14 11.54
C ASN A 145 26.34 3.11 12.47
N PRO A 146 26.48 2.63 13.71
CA PRO A 146 25.37 2.21 14.59
C PRO A 146 24.50 3.35 15.18
N GLY A 147 24.70 4.61 14.77
CA GLY A 147 24.07 5.77 15.43
C GLY A 147 23.26 6.70 14.53
N THR A 148 23.71 6.97 13.30
CA THR A 148 23.09 8.03 12.47
C THR A 148 22.07 7.49 11.47
N GLY A 149 22.32 6.31 10.87
CA GLY A 149 21.39 5.67 9.94
C GLY A 149 20.07 5.25 10.61
N ASP A 150 20.15 4.87 11.88
CA ASP A 150 19.01 4.38 12.65
C ASP A 150 18.05 5.48 13.09
N VAL A 151 18.58 6.63 13.52
CA VAL A 151 17.76 7.80 13.87
C VAL A 151 17.04 8.35 12.64
N ALA A 152 17.73 8.43 11.49
CA ALA A 152 17.13 8.92 10.26
C ALA A 152 16.01 8.00 9.77
N ARG A 153 16.22 6.68 9.80
CA ARG A 153 15.20 5.69 9.41
C ARG A 153 13.99 5.74 10.34
N LEU A 154 14.21 5.81 11.66
CA LEU A 154 13.13 5.95 12.64
C LEU A 154 12.31 7.21 12.39
N ALA A 155 12.97 8.35 12.15
CA ALA A 155 12.31 9.61 11.84
C ALA A 155 11.46 9.52 10.56
N VAL A 156 11.95 8.85 9.52
CA VAL A 156 11.19 8.62 8.28
C VAL A 156 9.95 7.76 8.54
N GLN A 157 10.09 6.67 9.29
CA GLN A 157 8.97 5.77 9.59
C GLN A 157 7.91 6.46 10.47
N GLU A 158 8.34 7.24 11.48
CA GLU A 158 7.43 8.05 12.29
C GLU A 158 6.74 9.14 11.45
N SER A 159 7.46 9.76 10.51
CA SER A 159 6.85 10.73 9.59
C SER A 159 5.76 10.07 8.74
N TRP A 160 5.98 8.84 8.28
CA TRP A 160 4.93 8.06 7.61
C TRP A 160 3.74 7.80 8.52
N ARG A 161 3.95 7.40 9.78
CA ARG A 161 2.86 7.16 10.73
C ARG A 161 1.96 8.39 10.88
N HIS A 162 2.56 9.57 11.06
CA HIS A 162 1.81 10.83 11.15
C HIS A 162 1.10 11.19 9.84
N ALA A 163 1.77 11.04 8.68
CA ALA A 163 1.17 11.31 7.38
C ALA A 163 -0.08 10.43 7.12
N VAL A 164 -0.02 9.16 7.50
CA VAL A 164 -1.15 8.24 7.37
C VAL A 164 -2.32 8.64 8.28
N LEU A 165 -2.06 9.00 9.54
CA LEU A 165 -3.11 9.48 10.44
C LEU A 165 -3.83 10.71 9.87
N ILE A 166 -3.06 11.69 9.39
CA ILE A 166 -3.62 12.88 8.72
C ILE A 166 -4.47 12.46 7.52
N TYR A 167 -4.00 11.50 6.72
CA TYR A 167 -4.74 11.02 5.55
C TYR A 167 -6.04 10.29 5.92
N ILE A 168 -6.04 9.46 6.97
CA ILE A 168 -7.25 8.82 7.50
C ILE A 168 -8.29 9.88 7.87
N TYR A 169 -7.89 10.92 8.60
CA TYR A 169 -8.81 11.99 8.97
C TYR A 169 -9.31 12.77 7.74
N MET A 170 -8.44 13.11 6.77
CA MET A 170 -8.89 13.75 5.52
C MET A 170 -9.89 12.89 4.73
N GLY A 171 -9.70 11.56 4.74
CA GLY A 171 -10.66 10.60 4.20
C GLY A 171 -12.00 10.66 4.90
N MET A 172 -12.01 10.56 6.24
CA MET A 172 -13.21 10.60 7.07
C MET A 172 -14.05 11.86 6.85
N TRP A 173 -13.42 13.04 6.83
CA TRP A 173 -14.14 14.30 6.64
C TRP A 173 -14.83 14.40 5.27
N SER A 174 -14.34 13.67 4.26
CA SER A 174 -14.96 13.61 2.94
C SER A 174 -16.26 12.78 2.92
N PHE A 175 -16.54 11.98 3.95
CA PHE A 175 -17.78 11.19 4.09
C PHE A 175 -18.88 11.89 4.89
N ILE A 176 -18.53 12.89 5.72
CA ILE A 176 -19.46 13.53 6.65
C ILE A 176 -20.10 14.79 6.05
N SER A 177 -19.57 15.33 4.94
CA SER A 177 -20.13 16.48 4.21
C SER A 177 -21.08 16.07 3.09
#